data_AF-A0A068NIP3-F1
#
_entry.id   AF-A0A068NIP3-F1
#
_cell.length_a   1.000
_cell.length_b   1.000
_cell.length_c   1.000
_cell.angle_alpha   90.00
_cell.angle_beta   90.00
_cell.angle_gamma   90.00
#
_symmetry.space_group_name_H-M   'P 1'
#
loop_
_entity.id
_entity.type
_entity.pdbx_description
1 polymer ?
#
loop_
_entity_poly.entity_id
_entity_poly.type
_entity_poly.pdbx_seq_one_letter_code
_entity_poly.pdbx_strand_id
1 'polypeptide(L)'
;MEQLRELMIAGNLADVQSLIEVQKPKDAAEAYHRLGKDLYWKDKNLAASRAALTTGIAYALEQARNTGSPELIGAAKGMYYDLASFSWPGWDEPGIEIDEEALSFGEYAADENLRLAIELQRSDQPMASAHFIVGAFHLVRRRWPEARESFQRYRYHADRYGDAANAMLAEGYSLLTDRLETGASCLEQFCEKLRAEGGDDGVFYADQLFTAAKALA
;
A
#
# COMPACT_ATOMS: atom_id res chain seq x y z
N MET A 1 -23.60 -0.43 1.35
CA MET A 1 -22.37 -0.44 0.52
C MET A 1 -22.68 -0.30 -0.96
N GLU A 2 -23.57 -1.10 -1.55
CA GLU A 2 -23.91 -1.01 -2.99
C GLU A 2 -24.22 0.43 -3.46
N GLN A 3 -25.22 1.06 -2.84
CA GLN A 3 -25.61 2.45 -3.14
C GLN A 3 -24.45 3.44 -3.05
N LEU A 4 -23.54 3.28 -2.09
CA LEU A 4 -22.38 4.17 -1.94
C LEU A 4 -21.38 4.01 -3.09
N ARG A 5 -21.23 2.78 -3.61
CA ARG A 5 -20.37 2.52 -4.77
C ARG A 5 -20.96 3.15 -6.03
N GLU A 6 -22.25 2.93 -6.27
CA GLU A 6 -22.96 3.51 -7.41
C GLU A 6 -22.86 5.05 -7.41
N LEU A 7 -23.10 5.68 -6.26
CA LEU A 7 -22.96 7.14 -6.11
C LEU A 7 -21.52 7.60 -6.36
N MET A 8 -20.53 6.88 -5.83
CA MET A 8 -19.13 7.26 -6.02
C MET A 8 -18.69 7.11 -7.48
N ILE A 9 -19.09 6.03 -8.15
CA ILE A 9 -18.80 5.80 -9.58
C ILE A 9 -19.48 6.89 -10.44
N ALA A 10 -20.68 7.34 -10.05
CA ALA A 10 -21.38 8.44 -10.70
C ALA A 10 -20.77 9.83 -10.40
N GLY A 11 -19.76 9.92 -9.52
CA GLY A 11 -19.15 11.19 -9.12
C GLY A 11 -19.96 12.00 -8.10
N ASN A 12 -20.98 11.41 -7.48
CA ASN A 12 -21.86 12.07 -6.51
C ASN A 12 -21.26 12.09 -5.10
N LEU A 13 -20.08 12.71 -4.96
CA LEU A 13 -19.33 12.73 -3.70
C LEU A 13 -20.13 13.32 -2.53
N ALA A 14 -20.88 14.40 -2.77
CA ALA A 14 -21.67 15.06 -1.72
C ALA A 14 -22.76 14.16 -1.11
N ASP A 15 -23.37 13.29 -1.93
CA ASP A 15 -24.36 12.32 -1.47
C ASP A 15 -23.70 11.21 -0.66
N VAL A 16 -22.52 10.74 -1.10
CA VAL A 16 -21.70 9.77 -0.34
C VAL A 16 -21.34 10.35 1.04
N GLN A 17 -20.86 11.59 1.09
CA GLN A 17 -20.53 12.27 2.35
C GLN A 17 -21.75 12.39 3.26
N SER A 18 -22.89 12.84 2.72
CA SER A 18 -24.13 13.00 3.48
C SER A 18 -24.65 11.68 4.06
N LEU A 19 -24.42 10.55 3.39
CA LEU A 19 -24.81 9.22 3.88
C LEU A 19 -23.82 8.63 4.90
N ILE A 20 -22.52 8.91 4.74
CA ILE A 20 -21.48 8.35 5.61
C ILE A 20 -21.34 9.16 6.91
N GLU A 21 -21.29 10.49 6.82
CA GLU A 21 -20.82 11.36 7.90
C GLU A 21 -21.89 11.68 8.97
N VAL A 22 -23.12 11.19 8.79
CA VAL A 22 -24.15 11.16 9.85
C VAL A 22 -23.83 10.16 10.97
N GLN A 23 -22.86 9.27 10.73
CA GLN A 23 -22.42 8.27 11.68
C GLN A 23 -21.42 8.87 12.70
N LYS A 24 -21.02 8.05 13.69
CA LYS A 24 -19.89 8.42 14.56
C LYS A 24 -18.62 8.52 13.72
N PRO A 25 -17.67 9.41 14.06
CA PRO A 25 -16.45 9.61 13.26
C PRO A 25 -15.67 8.34 12.90
N LYS A 26 -15.58 7.40 13.83
CA LYS A 26 -14.90 6.11 13.60
C LYS A 26 -15.64 5.27 12.55
N ASP A 27 -16.94 5.11 12.70
CA ASP A 27 -17.79 4.34 11.79
C ASP A 27 -17.78 4.97 10.38
N ALA A 28 -17.78 6.30 10.31
CA ALA A 28 -17.65 7.03 9.06
C ALA A 28 -16.29 6.80 8.38
N ALA A 29 -15.18 6.88 9.11
CA ALA A 29 -13.85 6.58 8.58
C ALA A 29 -13.73 5.12 8.09
N GLU A 30 -14.28 4.16 8.85
CA GLU A 30 -14.33 2.75 8.45
C GLU A 30 -15.20 2.53 7.20
N ALA A 31 -16.30 3.27 7.06
CA ALA A 31 -17.16 3.22 5.88
C ALA A 31 -16.44 3.73 4.61
N TYR A 32 -15.71 4.85 4.69
CA TYR A 32 -14.88 5.32 3.59
C TYR A 32 -13.79 4.32 3.21
N HIS A 33 -13.10 3.77 4.21
CA HIS A 33 -12.04 2.79 3.96
C HIS A 33 -12.60 1.56 3.25
N ARG A 34 -13.73 1.01 3.73
CA ARG A 34 -14.41 -0.11 3.08
C ARG A 34 -14.89 0.23 1.67
N LEU A 35 -15.43 1.43 1.47
CA LEU A 35 -15.86 1.91 0.16
C LEU A 35 -14.70 1.93 -0.84
N GLY A 36 -13.56 2.52 -0.46
CA GLY A 36 -12.36 2.56 -1.29
C GLY A 36 -11.86 1.16 -1.67
N LYS A 37 -11.84 0.23 -0.72
CA LYS A 37 -11.46 -1.17 -0.98
C LYS A 37 -12.42 -1.87 -1.93
N ASP A 38 -13.73 -1.71 -1.73
CA ASP A 38 -14.72 -2.33 -2.61
C ASP A 38 -14.61 -1.80 -4.04
N LEU A 39 -14.44 -0.49 -4.22
CA LEU A 39 -14.26 0.13 -5.54
C LEU A 39 -13.01 -0.38 -6.27
N TYR A 40 -11.93 -0.63 -5.54
CA TYR A 40 -10.71 -1.23 -6.10
C TYR A 40 -10.91 -2.71 -6.44
N TRP A 41 -11.31 -3.53 -5.47
CA TRP A 41 -11.33 -4.99 -5.63
C TRP A 41 -12.49 -5.52 -6.46
N LYS A 42 -13.69 -4.91 -6.33
CA LYS A 42 -14.91 -5.39 -6.99
C LYS A 42 -15.17 -4.69 -8.31
N ASP A 43 -15.03 -3.37 -8.32
CA ASP A 43 -15.39 -2.55 -9.49
C ASP A 43 -14.18 -2.24 -10.39
N LYS A 44 -12.95 -2.56 -9.94
CA LYS A 44 -11.69 -2.25 -10.64
C LYS A 44 -11.59 -0.77 -11.03
N ASN A 45 -12.12 0.11 -10.18
CA ASN A 45 -12.17 1.55 -10.44
C ASN A 45 -11.22 2.30 -9.49
N LEU A 46 -9.96 2.43 -9.91
CA LEU A 46 -8.92 3.08 -9.13
C LEU A 46 -9.23 4.57 -8.88
N ALA A 47 -9.79 5.28 -9.86
CA ALA A 47 -10.13 6.70 -9.71
C ALA A 47 -11.19 6.92 -8.62
N ALA A 48 -12.26 6.12 -8.63
CA ALA A 48 -13.30 6.17 -7.60
C ALA A 48 -12.78 5.71 -6.23
N SER A 49 -11.93 4.66 -6.19
CA SER A 49 -11.26 4.21 -4.97
C SER A 49 -10.41 5.33 -4.35
N ARG A 50 -9.60 6.00 -5.17
CA ARG A 50 -8.78 7.15 -4.79
C ARG A 50 -9.63 8.28 -4.23
N ALA A 51 -10.74 8.63 -4.89
CA ALA A 51 -11.67 9.64 -4.40
C ALA A 51 -12.25 9.27 -3.02
N ALA A 52 -12.62 7.99 -2.81
CA ALA A 52 -13.14 7.52 -1.53
C ALA A 52 -12.10 7.56 -0.41
N LEU A 53 -10.89 7.06 -0.68
CA LEU A 53 -9.81 7.01 0.30
C LEU A 53 -9.32 8.40 0.67
N THR A 54 -9.10 9.29 -0.30
CA THR A 54 -8.67 10.67 -0.03
C THR A 54 -9.71 11.45 0.78
N THR A 55 -11.00 11.29 0.46
CA THR A 55 -12.10 11.88 1.27
C THR A 55 -12.09 11.32 2.69
N GLY A 56 -11.98 9.99 2.84
CA GLY A 56 -11.94 9.35 4.15
C GLY A 56 -10.73 9.75 5.00
N ILE A 57 -9.56 9.91 4.38
CA ILE A 57 -8.34 10.41 5.03
C ILE A 57 -8.55 11.83 5.54
N ALA A 58 -9.05 12.74 4.69
CA ALA A 58 -9.29 14.12 5.07
C ALA A 58 -10.27 14.21 6.24
N TYR A 59 -11.39 13.48 6.15
CA TYR A 59 -12.39 13.39 7.22
C TYR A 59 -11.78 12.85 8.52
N ALA A 60 -11.07 11.71 8.46
CA ALA A 60 -10.49 11.08 9.64
C ALA A 60 -9.47 11.98 10.34
N LEU A 61 -8.60 12.65 9.57
CA LEU A 61 -7.61 13.59 10.14
C LEU A 61 -8.25 14.85 10.72
N GLU A 62 -9.31 15.37 10.10
CA GLU A 62 -10.06 16.50 10.65
C GLU A 62 -10.75 16.12 11.97
N GLN A 63 -11.45 15.00 11.98
CA GLN A 63 -12.13 14.51 13.19
C GLN A 63 -11.11 14.14 14.29
N ALA A 64 -9.94 13.62 13.93
CA ALA A 64 -8.85 13.39 14.88
C ALA A 64 -8.38 14.70 15.52
N ARG A 65 -8.21 15.78 14.75
CA ARG A 65 -7.86 17.11 15.30
C ARG A 65 -8.94 17.65 16.24
N ASN A 66 -10.21 17.49 15.87
CA ASN A 66 -11.32 18.01 16.66
C ASN A 66 -11.56 17.24 17.97
N THR A 67 -11.26 15.94 17.98
CA THR A 67 -11.55 15.05 19.12
C THR A 67 -10.31 14.63 19.91
N GLY A 68 -9.12 14.87 19.36
CA GLY A 68 -7.85 14.34 19.90
C GLY A 68 -7.71 12.82 19.77
N SER A 69 -8.49 12.15 18.90
CA SER A 69 -8.53 10.68 18.82
C SER A 69 -7.39 10.09 17.99
N PRO A 70 -6.45 9.32 18.58
CA PRO A 70 -5.39 8.64 17.84
C PRO A 70 -5.91 7.49 16.97
N GLU A 71 -7.09 6.94 17.29
CA GLU A 71 -7.72 5.88 16.49
C GLU A 71 -8.04 6.36 15.07
N LEU A 72 -8.50 7.61 14.94
CA LEU A 72 -8.82 8.22 13.65
C LEU A 72 -7.55 8.51 12.82
N ILE A 73 -6.45 8.90 13.48
CA ILE A 73 -5.13 8.99 12.82
C ILE A 73 -4.71 7.58 12.33
N GLY A 74 -4.98 6.55 13.13
CA GLY A 74 -4.76 5.16 12.75
C GLY A 74 -5.58 4.72 11.53
N ALA A 75 -6.85 5.13 11.44
CA ALA A 75 -7.69 4.88 10.29
C ALA A 75 -7.15 5.60 9.04
N ALA A 76 -6.76 6.87 9.15
CA ALA A 76 -6.12 7.62 8.07
C ALA A 76 -4.84 6.93 7.57
N LYS A 77 -3.98 6.46 8.49
CA LYS A 77 -2.80 5.65 8.13
C LYS A 77 -3.19 4.43 7.31
N GLY A 78 -4.21 3.68 7.74
CA GLY A 78 -4.69 2.49 7.01
C GLY A 78 -5.15 2.83 5.59
N MET A 79 -5.90 3.92 5.43
CA MET A 79 -6.34 4.39 4.10
C MET A 79 -5.17 4.86 3.23
N TYR A 80 -4.16 5.54 3.80
CA TYR A 80 -2.93 5.88 3.07
C TYR A 80 -2.19 4.63 2.58
N TYR A 81 -2.12 3.56 3.40
CA TYR A 81 -1.51 2.30 2.97
C TYR A 81 -2.22 1.70 1.75
N ASP A 82 -3.55 1.60 1.83
CA ASP A 82 -4.34 1.02 0.74
C ASP A 82 -4.25 1.90 -0.52
N LEU A 83 -4.28 3.23 -0.38
CA LEU A 83 -4.11 4.15 -1.51
C LEU A 83 -2.74 3.98 -2.19
N ALA A 84 -1.67 3.86 -1.39
CA ALA A 84 -0.33 3.59 -1.91
C ALA A 84 -0.25 2.23 -2.61
N SER A 85 -0.75 1.17 -1.94
CA SER A 85 -0.75 -0.19 -2.47
C SER A 85 -1.53 -0.30 -3.77
N PHE A 86 -2.75 0.24 -3.84
CA PHE A 86 -3.60 0.21 -5.04
C PHE A 86 -3.03 0.98 -6.22
N SER A 87 -2.09 1.89 -5.96
CA SER A 87 -1.45 2.73 -6.98
C SER A 87 -0.07 2.21 -7.39
N TRP A 88 0.38 1.07 -6.86
CA TRP A 88 1.68 0.51 -7.19
C TRP A 88 1.59 -0.43 -8.41
N PRO A 89 2.32 -0.15 -9.52
CA PRO A 89 2.22 -0.94 -10.74
C PRO A 89 2.82 -2.34 -10.61
N GLY A 90 3.66 -2.59 -9.60
CA GLY A 90 4.28 -3.90 -9.38
C GLY A 90 3.31 -5.05 -9.07
N TRP A 91 2.03 -4.75 -8.80
CA TRP A 91 0.98 -5.75 -8.67
C TRP A 91 0.50 -6.33 -10.01
N ASP A 92 0.67 -5.61 -11.14
CA ASP A 92 0.13 -5.98 -12.46
C ASP A 92 -1.35 -6.43 -12.38
N GLU A 93 -2.16 -5.72 -11.58
CA GLU A 93 -3.53 -6.13 -11.25
C GLU A 93 -4.44 -6.04 -12.49
N PRO A 94 -5.07 -7.14 -12.92
CA PRO A 94 -5.92 -7.14 -14.11
C PRO A 94 -7.08 -6.15 -14.01
N GLY A 95 -7.21 -5.30 -15.03
CA GLY A 95 -8.27 -4.29 -15.13
C GLY A 95 -7.98 -2.99 -14.38
N ILE A 96 -6.80 -2.83 -13.79
CA ILE A 96 -6.34 -1.59 -13.19
C ILE A 96 -5.23 -0.99 -14.05
N GLU A 97 -5.45 0.23 -14.55
CA GLU A 97 -4.41 1.01 -15.21
C GLU A 97 -3.81 2.01 -14.21
N ILE A 98 -2.48 2.01 -14.10
CA ILE A 98 -1.74 2.97 -13.26
C ILE A 98 -1.13 4.03 -14.18
N ASP A 99 -1.71 5.23 -14.16
CA ASP A 99 -1.13 6.41 -14.81
C ASP A 99 -0.18 7.18 -13.87
N GLU A 100 0.46 8.23 -14.40
CA GLU A 100 1.41 9.06 -13.63
C GLU A 100 0.73 9.80 -12.47
N GLU A 101 -0.56 10.12 -12.60
CA GLU A 101 -1.32 10.77 -11.53
C GLU A 101 -1.53 9.79 -10.37
N ALA A 102 -2.01 8.57 -10.65
CA ALA A 102 -2.14 7.50 -9.68
C ALA A 102 -0.80 7.20 -9.00
N LEU A 103 0.28 7.09 -9.78
CA LEU A 103 1.62 6.84 -9.25
C LEU A 103 2.07 7.95 -8.29
N SER A 104 1.86 9.21 -8.64
CA SER A 104 2.22 10.36 -7.80
C SER A 104 1.42 10.41 -6.49
N PHE A 105 0.11 10.12 -6.55
CA PHE A 105 -0.71 9.99 -5.36
C PHE A 105 -0.30 8.82 -4.47
N GLY A 106 0.06 7.69 -5.08
CA GLY A 106 0.53 6.50 -4.38
C GLY A 106 1.84 6.76 -3.64
N GLU A 107 2.80 7.44 -4.28
CA GLU A 107 4.07 7.82 -3.67
C GLU A 107 3.85 8.73 -2.45
N TYR A 108 3.04 9.78 -2.61
CA TYR A 108 2.65 10.66 -1.49
C TYR A 108 1.98 9.87 -0.34
N ALA A 109 1.08 8.96 -0.67
CA ALA A 109 0.38 8.15 0.32
C ALA A 109 1.32 7.17 1.06
N ALA A 110 2.34 6.64 0.39
CA ALA A 110 3.36 5.79 1.02
C ALA A 110 4.16 6.57 2.06
N ASP A 111 4.60 7.79 1.72
CA ASP A 111 5.35 8.66 2.64
C ASP A 111 4.50 9.07 3.85
N GLU A 112 3.25 9.46 3.63
CA GLU A 112 2.32 9.81 4.72
C GLU A 112 1.97 8.59 5.60
N ASN A 113 1.87 7.40 5.02
CA ASN A 113 1.68 6.16 5.77
C ASN A 113 2.85 5.91 6.74
N LEU A 114 4.09 6.05 6.25
CA LEU A 114 5.29 5.88 7.07
C LEU A 114 5.39 6.98 8.14
N ARG A 115 5.15 8.24 7.77
CA ARG A 115 5.13 9.37 8.71
C ARG A 115 4.16 9.11 9.87
N LEU A 116 2.93 8.69 9.56
CA LEU A 116 1.93 8.36 10.58
C LEU A 116 2.26 7.07 11.36
N ALA A 117 2.93 6.09 10.74
CA ALA A 117 3.40 4.91 11.45
C ALA A 117 4.41 5.28 12.55
N ILE A 118 5.33 6.19 12.25
CA ILE A 118 6.33 6.72 13.19
C ILE A 118 5.65 7.55 14.28
N GLU A 119 4.78 8.48 13.90
CA GLU A 119 4.05 9.36 14.84
C GLU A 119 3.23 8.55 15.85
N LEU A 120 2.55 7.51 15.38
CA LEU A 120 1.74 6.61 16.20
C LEU A 120 2.57 5.54 16.93
N GLN A 121 3.90 5.55 16.81
CA GLN A 121 4.82 4.58 17.42
C GLN A 121 4.37 3.14 17.17
N ARG A 122 4.04 2.85 15.91
CA ARG A 122 3.53 1.53 15.52
C ARG A 122 4.57 0.44 15.76
N SER A 123 4.09 -0.78 16.01
CA SER A 123 4.94 -1.95 16.19
C SER A 123 5.69 -2.33 14.90
N ASP A 124 6.61 -3.29 15.01
CA ASP A 124 7.47 -3.67 13.89
C ASP A 124 6.69 -4.13 12.64
N GLN A 125 5.59 -4.88 12.77
CA GLN A 125 4.82 -5.34 11.60
C GLN A 125 4.26 -4.20 10.72
N PRO A 126 3.46 -3.23 11.23
CA PRO A 126 3.01 -2.10 10.42
C PRO A 126 4.14 -1.15 9.97
N MET A 127 5.28 -1.10 10.67
CA MET A 127 6.47 -0.38 10.21
C MET A 127 7.14 -1.07 9.03
N ALA A 128 7.23 -2.40 9.06
CA ALA A 128 7.70 -3.22 7.95
C ALA A 128 6.88 -2.94 6.68
N SER A 129 5.54 -3.01 6.77
CA SER A 129 4.68 -2.72 5.62
C SER A 129 4.84 -1.28 5.09
N ALA A 130 5.02 -0.30 5.98
CA ALA A 130 5.23 1.10 5.58
C ALA A 130 6.56 1.28 4.81
N HIS A 131 7.64 0.67 5.29
CA HIS A 131 8.93 0.70 4.58
C HIS A 131 8.90 -0.08 3.27
N PHE A 132 8.19 -1.20 3.22
CA PHE A 132 7.99 -1.96 1.98
C PHE A 132 7.37 -1.07 0.90
N ILE A 133 6.24 -0.42 1.19
CA ILE A 133 5.53 0.35 0.16
C ILE A 133 6.32 1.60 -0.28
N VAL A 134 7.07 2.26 0.62
CA VAL A 134 7.99 3.35 0.25
C VAL A 134 9.09 2.84 -0.69
N GLY A 135 9.73 1.71 -0.37
CA GLY A 135 10.74 1.09 -1.24
C GLY A 135 10.19 0.70 -2.60
N ALA A 136 8.94 0.23 -2.64
CA ALA A 136 8.23 -0.12 -3.86
C ALA A 136 8.03 1.09 -4.79
N PHE A 137 7.72 2.28 -4.28
CA PHE A 137 7.67 3.50 -5.10
C PHE A 137 9.05 4.01 -5.51
N HIS A 138 10.07 3.89 -4.65
CA HIS A 138 11.45 4.20 -5.03
C HIS A 138 11.95 3.34 -6.19
N LEU A 139 11.58 2.06 -6.24
CA LEU A 139 11.84 1.18 -7.39
C LEU A 139 11.26 1.75 -8.68
N VAL A 140 9.96 2.09 -8.69
CA VAL A 140 9.29 2.65 -9.87
C VAL A 140 9.95 3.95 -10.31
N ARG A 141 10.36 4.78 -9.35
CA ARG A 141 11.06 6.06 -9.60
C ARG A 141 12.56 5.92 -9.89
N ARG A 142 13.09 4.70 -9.97
CA ARG A 142 14.51 4.43 -10.22
C ARG A 142 15.46 5.07 -9.21
N ARG A 143 14.99 5.25 -7.97
CA ARG A 143 15.75 5.77 -6.83
C ARG A 143 16.42 4.61 -6.10
N TRP A 144 17.43 4.02 -6.74
CA TRP A 144 17.99 2.74 -6.34
C TRP A 144 18.60 2.72 -4.93
N PRO A 145 19.38 3.74 -4.51
CA PRO A 145 19.88 3.79 -3.13
C PRO A 145 18.75 3.82 -2.10
N GLU A 146 17.71 4.63 -2.34
CA GLU A 146 16.58 4.80 -1.43
C GLU A 146 15.67 3.56 -1.39
N ALA A 147 15.50 2.88 -2.53
CA ALA A 147 14.81 1.60 -2.59
C ALA A 147 15.51 0.54 -1.73
N ARG A 148 16.84 0.41 -1.86
CA ARG A 148 17.64 -0.52 -1.03
C ARG A 148 17.55 -0.18 0.45
N GLU A 149 17.68 1.09 0.82
CA GLU A 149 17.54 1.50 2.22
C GLU A 149 16.16 1.13 2.78
N SER A 150 15.11 1.38 2.01
CA SER A 150 13.73 1.06 2.40
C SER A 150 13.52 -0.45 2.59
N PHE A 151 14.04 -1.29 1.68
CA PHE A 151 13.95 -2.75 1.84
C PHE A 151 14.83 -3.28 2.98
N GLN A 152 15.97 -2.64 3.28
CA GLN A 152 16.75 -2.95 4.48
C GLN A 152 15.96 -2.63 5.76
N ARG A 153 15.24 -1.50 5.79
CA ARG A 153 14.35 -1.14 6.91
C ARG A 153 13.16 -2.08 7.04
N TYR A 154 12.58 -2.48 5.92
CA TYR A 154 11.52 -3.49 5.90
C TYR A 154 12.02 -4.81 6.52
N ARG A 155 13.19 -5.30 6.10
CA ARG A 155 13.83 -6.49 6.69
C ARG A 155 14.09 -6.32 8.19
N TYR A 156 14.68 -5.19 8.60
CA TYR A 156 14.96 -4.92 10.01
C TYR A 156 13.72 -5.08 10.89
N HIS A 157 12.57 -4.59 10.44
CA HIS A 157 11.32 -4.77 11.16
C HIS A 157 10.78 -6.20 11.06
N ALA A 158 10.84 -6.84 9.87
CA ALA A 158 10.46 -8.25 9.67
C ALA A 158 11.15 -9.20 10.64
N ASP A 159 12.47 -9.07 10.79
CA ASP A 159 13.27 -9.86 11.73
C ASP A 159 12.81 -9.67 13.19
N ARG A 160 12.37 -8.46 13.56
CA ARG A 160 11.99 -8.13 14.94
C ARG A 160 10.63 -8.63 15.37
N TYR A 161 9.66 -8.74 14.45
CA TYR A 161 8.39 -9.41 14.75
C TYR A 161 8.39 -10.90 14.38
N GLY A 162 9.53 -11.44 13.96
CA GLY A 162 9.75 -12.89 13.81
C GLY A 162 9.18 -13.49 12.53
N ASP A 163 9.06 -12.71 11.46
CA ASP A 163 8.52 -13.18 10.18
C ASP A 163 9.63 -13.37 9.15
N ALA A 164 10.15 -14.60 9.12
CA ALA A 164 11.22 -14.99 8.21
C ALA A 164 10.81 -14.86 6.73
N ALA A 165 9.54 -15.07 6.41
CA ALA A 165 9.06 -15.02 5.04
C ALA A 165 9.08 -13.58 4.51
N ASN A 166 8.62 -12.61 5.33
CA ASN A 166 8.74 -11.18 5.00
C ASN A 166 10.19 -10.68 4.97
N ALA A 167 11.07 -11.22 5.83
CA ALA A 167 12.50 -10.90 5.78
C ALA A 167 13.14 -11.39 4.45
N MET A 168 12.75 -12.58 3.98
CA MET A 168 13.16 -13.08 2.66
C MET A 168 12.55 -12.25 1.52
N LEU A 169 11.29 -11.82 1.64
CA LEU A 169 10.67 -10.95 0.64
C LEU A 169 11.44 -9.64 0.48
N ALA A 170 11.89 -9.02 1.58
CA ALA A 170 12.72 -7.83 1.56
C ALA A 170 14.06 -8.04 0.83
N GLU A 171 14.68 -9.22 0.99
CA GLU A 171 15.88 -9.60 0.25
C GLU A 171 15.59 -9.77 -1.25
N GLY A 172 14.48 -10.40 -1.60
CA GLY A 172 14.02 -10.53 -2.99
C GLY A 172 13.83 -9.17 -3.68
N TYR A 173 13.21 -8.21 -3.00
CA TYR A 173 13.07 -6.85 -3.55
C TYR A 173 14.39 -6.07 -3.65
N SER A 174 15.37 -6.37 -2.78
CA SER A 174 16.73 -5.84 -2.91
C SER A 174 17.41 -6.40 -4.17
N LEU A 175 17.29 -7.71 -4.42
CA LEU A 175 17.80 -8.35 -5.64
C LEU A 175 17.08 -7.84 -6.90
N LEU A 176 15.78 -7.58 -6.82
CA LEU A 176 15.02 -6.94 -7.88
C LEU A 176 15.54 -5.52 -8.16
N THR A 177 15.88 -4.76 -7.12
CA THR A 177 16.50 -3.44 -7.27
C THR A 177 17.81 -3.54 -8.06
N ASP A 178 18.68 -4.49 -7.70
CA ASP A 178 19.96 -4.70 -8.39
C ASP A 178 19.77 -5.12 -9.86
N ARG A 179 18.77 -5.97 -10.12
CA ARG A 179 18.38 -6.38 -11.48
C ARG A 179 17.95 -5.20 -12.33
N LEU A 180 17.06 -4.35 -11.82
CA LEU A 180 16.52 -3.22 -12.58
C LEU A 180 17.56 -2.12 -12.81
N GLU A 181 18.50 -1.94 -11.87
CA GLU A 181 19.58 -0.95 -12.02
C GLU A 181 20.68 -1.43 -12.98
N THR A 182 21.16 -2.67 -12.81
CA THR A 182 22.41 -3.12 -13.44
C THR A 182 22.24 -4.27 -14.44
N GLY A 183 21.06 -4.90 -14.47
CA GLY A 183 20.81 -6.14 -15.21
C GLY A 183 21.40 -7.39 -14.55
N ALA A 184 22.24 -7.25 -13.52
CA ALA A 184 22.85 -8.36 -12.80
C ALA A 184 22.11 -8.62 -11.48
N SER A 185 21.58 -9.82 -11.32
CA SER A 185 21.02 -10.28 -10.04
C SER A 185 21.00 -11.80 -9.98
N CYS A 186 20.90 -12.35 -8.77
CA CYS A 186 20.57 -13.77 -8.56
C CYS A 186 19.07 -13.96 -8.26
N LEU A 187 18.19 -13.05 -8.73
CA LEU A 187 16.77 -13.04 -8.36
C LEU A 187 16.07 -14.36 -8.72
N GLU A 188 16.34 -14.93 -9.90
CA GLU A 188 15.76 -16.21 -10.31
C GLU A 188 16.13 -17.35 -9.34
N GLN A 189 17.42 -17.47 -9.02
CA GLN A 189 17.92 -18.50 -8.08
C GLN A 189 17.35 -18.28 -6.68
N PHE A 190 17.20 -17.03 -6.26
CA PHE A 190 16.58 -16.68 -4.99
C PHE A 190 15.10 -17.08 -4.95
N CYS A 191 14.34 -16.79 -6.01
CA CYS A 191 12.94 -17.20 -6.12
C CYS A 191 12.77 -18.73 -6.12
N GLU A 192 13.66 -19.48 -6.77
CA GLU A 192 13.67 -20.95 -6.70
C GLU A 192 13.89 -21.44 -5.26
N LYS A 193 14.86 -20.86 -4.55
CA LYS A 193 15.10 -21.15 -3.13
C LYS A 193 13.90 -20.81 -2.27
N LEU A 194 13.29 -19.65 -2.48
CA LEU A 194 12.13 -19.17 -1.74
C LEU A 194 10.93 -20.12 -1.89
N ARG A 195 10.68 -20.62 -3.11
CA ARG A 195 9.64 -21.64 -3.36
C ARG A 195 9.93 -22.96 -2.66
N ALA A 196 11.21 -23.37 -2.59
CA ALA A 196 11.61 -24.65 -2.01
C ALA A 196 11.59 -24.62 -0.46
N GLU A 197 11.99 -23.51 0.15
CA GLU A 197 12.21 -23.40 1.60
C GLU A 197 11.09 -22.65 2.33
N GLY A 198 10.34 -21.79 1.65
CA GLY A 198 9.39 -20.85 2.26
C GLY A 198 7.94 -21.35 2.39
N GLY A 199 7.64 -22.59 2.00
CA GLY A 199 6.27 -23.12 2.00
C GLY A 199 5.32 -22.33 1.09
N ASP A 200 4.04 -22.26 1.46
CA ASP A 200 3.01 -21.56 0.67
C ASP A 200 3.31 -20.06 0.51
N ASP A 201 3.78 -19.40 1.57
CA ASP A 201 4.17 -17.99 1.54
C ASP A 201 5.37 -17.76 0.61
N GLY A 202 6.34 -18.68 0.61
CA GLY A 202 7.49 -18.64 -0.28
C GLY A 202 7.11 -18.71 -1.77
N VAL A 203 6.13 -19.55 -2.10
CA VAL A 203 5.59 -19.63 -3.46
C VAL A 203 4.92 -18.32 -3.86
N PHE A 204 4.03 -17.83 -3.00
CA PHE A 204 3.33 -16.56 -3.22
C PHE A 204 4.29 -15.39 -3.42
N TYR A 205 5.32 -15.27 -2.57
CA TYR A 205 6.31 -14.20 -2.63
C TYR A 205 7.23 -14.30 -3.84
N ALA A 206 7.63 -15.50 -4.26
CA ALA A 206 8.39 -15.67 -5.49
C ALA A 206 7.59 -15.19 -6.70
N ASP A 207 6.29 -15.51 -6.74
CA ASP A 207 5.40 -15.07 -7.83
C ASP A 207 5.21 -13.55 -7.80
N GLN A 208 5.04 -12.93 -6.63
CA GLN A 208 5.01 -11.48 -6.49
C GLN A 208 6.27 -10.79 -7.04
N LEU A 209 7.47 -11.33 -6.75
CA LEU A 209 8.73 -10.78 -7.25
C LEU A 209 8.83 -10.85 -8.77
N PHE A 210 8.34 -11.93 -9.39
CA PHE A 210 8.30 -12.04 -10.85
C PHE A 210 7.30 -11.09 -11.49
N THR A 211 6.12 -10.95 -10.89
CA THR A 211 5.12 -9.97 -11.34
C THR A 211 5.69 -8.57 -11.31
N ALA A 212 6.30 -8.16 -10.19
CA ALA A 212 6.96 -6.87 -10.07
C ALA A 212 8.12 -6.71 -11.06
N ALA A 213 8.95 -7.73 -11.25
CA ALA A 213 10.05 -7.69 -12.21
C ALA A 213 9.57 -7.46 -13.65
N LYS A 214 8.46 -8.10 -14.04
CA LYS A 214 7.87 -7.93 -15.37
C LYS A 214 7.21 -6.56 -15.52
N ALA A 215 6.49 -6.09 -14.51
CA ALA A 215 5.77 -4.82 -14.55
C ALA A 215 6.70 -3.59 -14.57
N LEU A 216 7.93 -3.74 -14.06
CA LEU A 216 8.88 -2.63 -13.87
C LEU A 216 10.07 -2.63 -14.84
N ALA A 217 10.24 -3.68 -15.65
CA ALA A 217 11.31 -3.79 -16.66
C ALA A 217 11.00 -2.98 -17.92
#